data_AF-A0AAV8RHE0-F1
#
_entry.id   AF-A0AAV8RHE0-F1
#
_cell.length_a   1.000
_cell.length_b   1.000
_cell.length_c   1.000
_cell.angle_alpha   90.00
_cell.angle_beta   90.00
_cell.angle_gamma   90.00
#
_symmetry.space_group_name_H-M   'P 1'
#
loop_
_entity.id
_entity.type
_entity.pdbx_description
1 polymer ?
#
loop_
_entity_poly.entity_id
_entity_poly.type
_entity_poly.pdbx_seq_one_letter_code
_entity_poly.pdbx_strand_id
1 'polypeptide(L)'
;MAKESGHLTTVAASNQQQQQRRRWQSLMPLLVALVVFAEIAFLGRLDMAEKAASVVEQWSTSFYSSSSSSSSSASSTLKGLDEDEDRGDTGRCEEWLEREDAVPYSRDFEKDPILVHGMQKDWSSCPMDCKFGFSNDKVPDAAFGLPQNPAVAGILRSMESSHYYPENDIDTARRRGYKVVMTTSLSSDVPVGYFSWAEYDIMTPMQPKNEEALAAAFISNCGAQNFRLQALTMLEELGIKIDSYGGCHRNRDGNVDKVETLKRYKFSLAFENSNEEDYVTEKFFQSLVAGTVPVVIGAPNIQDFAPSPDSILHIKEISDIASVAKSIRYLATNSDAYNHALRWKHEGPSDSFKALLDMAAVHSSCRLCIHLATKIQEMEEKSAAFKNRTCSCTSNIGTVYHLFVRERGRFKMESIYLRSGKLTLKALESAILAKFRSLNHTPIWKTERPTILRGGNDLKIHRVYPVGITQREALYTFRFNKDAELEKHIKSNRCAKLEVIFV
;
A
#
# COMPACT_ATOMS: atom_id res chain seq x y z
N MET A 1 -23.66 23.90 -79.92
CA MET A 1 -22.68 22.91 -79.41
C MET A 1 -22.34 23.28 -77.98
N ALA A 2 -22.90 22.56 -77.00
CA ALA A 2 -22.54 22.70 -75.59
C ALA A 2 -22.71 21.33 -74.93
N LYS A 3 -21.59 20.62 -74.70
CA LYS A 3 -21.37 19.62 -73.64
C LYS A 3 -20.03 18.91 -73.89
N GLU A 4 -18.95 19.56 -73.45
CA GLU A 4 -17.67 18.89 -73.20
C GLU A 4 -16.87 19.76 -72.22
N SER A 5 -17.25 19.75 -70.94
CA SER A 5 -16.46 20.35 -69.85
C SER A 5 -16.70 19.70 -68.48
N GLY A 6 -17.31 18.51 -68.43
CA GLY A 6 -17.77 17.86 -67.19
C GLY A 6 -16.95 16.67 -66.70
N HIS A 7 -15.80 16.33 -67.29
CA HIS A 7 -15.11 15.07 -66.95
C HIS A 7 -13.65 15.19 -66.47
N LEU A 8 -13.02 16.37 -66.52
CA LEU A 8 -11.64 16.55 -66.00
C LEU A 8 -11.54 17.09 -64.57
N THR A 9 -12.60 17.68 -64.01
CA THR A 9 -12.56 18.32 -62.68
C THR A 9 -12.82 17.37 -61.50
N THR A 10 -13.42 16.20 -61.72
CA THR A 10 -13.70 15.21 -60.66
C THR A 10 -12.53 14.27 -60.35
N VAL A 11 -11.61 14.04 -61.31
CA VAL A 11 -10.44 13.17 -61.11
C VAL A 11 -9.31 13.88 -60.35
N ALA A 12 -9.14 15.19 -60.54
CA ALA A 12 -8.10 15.98 -59.88
C ALA A 12 -8.37 16.21 -58.37
N ALA A 13 -9.64 16.43 -57.98
CA ALA A 13 -10.02 16.62 -56.58
C ALA A 13 -9.91 15.33 -55.75
N SER A 14 -10.23 14.18 -56.37
CA SER A 14 -10.06 12.84 -55.78
C SER A 14 -8.58 12.53 -55.46
N ASN A 15 -7.68 12.84 -56.38
CA ASN A 15 -6.24 12.61 -56.21
C ASN A 15 -5.60 13.50 -55.12
N GLN A 16 -6.03 14.76 -54.97
CA GLN A 16 -5.52 15.64 -53.92
C GLN A 16 -5.98 15.22 -52.51
N GLN A 17 -7.24 14.77 -52.35
CA GLN A 17 -7.73 14.23 -51.07
C GLN A 17 -7.04 12.90 -50.69
N GLN A 18 -6.73 12.04 -51.67
CA GLN A 18 -5.98 10.81 -51.42
C GLN A 18 -4.51 11.07 -51.04
N GLN A 19 -3.86 12.06 -51.66
CA GLN A 19 -2.50 12.48 -51.31
C GLN A 19 -2.41 13.13 -49.92
N GLN A 20 -3.39 13.97 -49.54
CA GLN A 20 -3.47 14.52 -48.18
C GLN A 20 -3.69 13.43 -47.14
N ARG A 21 -4.61 12.47 -47.35
CA ARG A 21 -4.82 11.34 -46.42
C ARG A 21 -3.56 10.49 -46.24
N ARG A 22 -2.80 10.21 -47.30
CA ARG A 22 -1.53 9.48 -47.20
C ARG A 22 -0.44 10.26 -46.42
N ARG A 23 -0.38 11.58 -46.58
CA ARG A 23 0.52 12.47 -45.81
C ARG A 23 0.19 12.48 -44.31
N TRP A 24 -1.09 12.56 -43.95
CA TRP A 24 -1.52 12.53 -42.54
C TRP A 24 -1.34 11.13 -41.91
N GLN A 25 -1.50 10.06 -42.68
CA GLN A 25 -1.19 8.69 -42.23
C GLN A 25 0.31 8.44 -42.03
N SER A 26 1.20 9.09 -42.78
CA SER A 26 2.65 8.97 -42.57
C SER A 26 3.19 9.86 -41.45
N LEU A 27 2.47 10.93 -41.07
CA LEU A 27 2.85 11.85 -40.00
C LEU A 27 2.32 11.43 -38.62
N MET A 28 1.26 10.63 -38.57
CA MET A 28 0.69 10.12 -37.32
C MET A 28 1.70 9.34 -36.44
N PRO A 29 2.49 8.39 -36.98
CA PRO A 29 3.50 7.68 -36.18
C PRO A 29 4.58 8.62 -35.62
N LEU A 30 4.93 9.68 -36.36
CA LEU A 30 5.90 10.70 -35.94
C LEU A 30 5.35 11.60 -34.83
N LEU A 31 4.07 11.96 -34.89
CA LEU A 31 3.39 12.71 -33.84
C LEU A 31 3.19 11.88 -32.58
N VAL A 32 2.83 10.60 -32.71
CA VAL A 32 2.74 9.67 -31.58
C VAL A 32 4.11 9.46 -30.94
N ALA A 33 5.17 9.28 -31.75
CA ALA A 33 6.53 9.20 -31.22
C ALA A 33 6.94 10.48 -30.49
N LEU A 34 6.61 11.66 -31.03
CA LEU A 34 6.88 12.96 -30.37
C LEU A 34 6.14 13.11 -29.04
N VAL A 35 4.89 12.66 -28.95
CA VAL A 35 4.11 12.66 -27.69
C VAL A 35 4.72 11.68 -26.68
N VAL A 36 5.11 10.49 -27.12
CA VAL A 36 5.79 9.50 -26.27
C VAL A 36 7.15 10.01 -25.81
N PHE A 37 7.94 10.67 -26.67
CA PHE A 37 9.21 11.29 -26.27
C PHE A 37 9.00 12.48 -25.32
N ALA A 38 7.93 13.26 -25.49
CA ALA A 38 7.59 14.34 -24.58
C ALA A 38 7.13 13.81 -23.22
N GLU A 39 6.38 12.70 -23.17
CA GLU A 39 5.99 12.02 -21.93
C GLU A 39 7.19 11.36 -21.24
N ILE A 40 8.09 10.70 -21.97
CA ILE A 40 9.34 10.17 -21.43
C ILE A 40 10.25 11.29 -20.89
N ALA A 41 10.32 12.43 -21.58
CA ALA A 41 11.07 13.59 -21.11
C ALA A 41 10.40 14.27 -19.88
N PHE A 42 9.07 14.20 -19.77
CA PHE A 42 8.32 14.66 -18.61
C PHE A 42 8.53 13.74 -17.40
N LEU A 43 8.56 12.42 -17.61
CA LEU A 43 8.94 11.43 -16.59
C LEU A 43 10.39 11.61 -16.14
N GLY A 44 11.31 11.93 -17.05
CA GLY A 44 12.71 12.27 -16.72
C GLY A 44 12.88 13.59 -15.95
N ARG A 45 11.87 14.50 -15.95
CA ARG A 45 11.89 15.72 -15.12
C ARG A 45 11.39 15.49 -13.70
N LEU A 46 10.50 14.51 -13.48
CA LEU A 46 10.13 14.08 -12.13
C LEU A 46 11.33 13.48 -11.39
N ASP A 47 12.18 12.74 -12.10
CA ASP A 47 13.46 12.17 -11.62
C ASP A 47 14.48 13.25 -11.19
N MET A 48 14.36 14.47 -11.71
CA MET A 48 15.20 15.62 -11.31
C MET A 48 14.65 16.38 -10.11
N ALA A 49 13.34 16.31 -9.85
CA ALA A 49 12.74 16.88 -8.63
C ALA A 49 13.08 16.03 -7.40
N GLU A 50 13.27 14.73 -7.56
CA GLU A 50 13.74 13.80 -6.52
C GLU A 50 15.19 14.08 -6.10
N LYS A 51 16.07 14.49 -7.04
CA LYS A 51 17.44 14.92 -6.75
C LYS A 51 17.56 16.22 -5.96
N ALA A 52 16.53 17.06 -5.93
CA ALA A 52 16.54 18.28 -5.11
C ALA A 52 16.22 18.00 -3.63
N ALA A 53 15.50 16.91 -3.35
CA ALA A 53 15.17 16.49 -1.98
C ALA A 53 16.36 15.83 -1.26
N SER A 54 17.26 15.16 -2.00
CA SER A 54 18.43 14.47 -1.43
C SER A 54 19.54 15.40 -0.92
N VAL A 55 19.57 16.67 -1.33
CA VAL A 55 20.56 17.65 -0.85
C VAL A 55 20.26 18.15 0.57
N VAL A 56 19.00 18.03 1.03
CA VAL A 56 18.58 18.49 2.36
C VAL A 56 18.87 17.46 3.46
N GLU A 57 19.13 16.19 3.12
CA GLU A 57 19.45 15.12 4.07
C GLU A 57 20.94 15.07 4.48
N GLN A 58 21.81 15.79 3.78
CA GLN A 58 23.26 15.69 3.98
C GLN A 58 23.78 16.41 5.24
N TRP A 59 22.89 17.04 6.02
CA TRP A 59 23.25 17.87 7.18
C TRP A 59 22.77 17.30 8.54
N SER A 60 22.09 16.15 8.59
CA SER A 60 21.50 15.61 9.83
C SER A 60 22.18 14.36 10.41
N THR A 61 23.16 13.75 9.73
CA THR A 61 23.85 12.54 10.21
C THR A 61 25.29 12.81 10.62
N SER A 62 25.47 13.65 11.65
CA SER A 62 26.78 13.78 12.30
C SER A 62 26.67 13.81 13.82
N PHE A 63 25.81 13.00 14.43
CA PHE A 63 25.94 12.66 15.85
C PHE A 63 25.44 11.23 16.08
N TYR A 64 26.21 10.49 16.88
CA TYR A 64 25.96 9.13 17.39
C TYR A 64 26.48 7.95 16.56
N SER A 65 27.80 7.76 16.61
CA SER A 65 28.41 6.42 16.59
C SER A 65 29.28 6.22 17.85
N SER A 66 29.00 5.16 18.60
CA SER A 66 29.88 4.43 19.54
C SER A 66 29.02 3.39 20.29
N SER A 67 29.20 2.09 20.01
CA SER A 67 29.87 1.07 20.88
C SER A 67 29.25 0.95 22.28
N SER A 68 28.97 -0.21 22.90
CA SER A 68 29.47 -1.58 22.78
C SER A 68 28.63 -2.53 23.66
N SER A 69 28.80 -3.83 23.41
CA SER A 69 28.37 -5.01 24.17
C SER A 69 28.62 -5.00 25.69
N SER A 70 27.70 -5.58 26.48
CA SER A 70 27.98 -6.70 27.42
C SER A 70 26.75 -7.10 28.24
N SER A 71 26.62 -8.40 28.48
CA SER A 71 25.65 -9.15 29.30
C SER A 71 25.64 -8.80 30.80
N SER A 72 24.48 -8.90 31.47
CA SER A 72 24.23 -9.85 32.58
C SER A 72 22.95 -9.53 33.37
N SER A 73 22.41 -10.59 33.97
CA SER A 73 21.16 -10.79 34.71
C SER A 73 20.94 -9.96 35.98
N ALA A 74 19.67 -9.66 36.30
CA ALA A 74 19.12 -9.82 37.65
C ALA A 74 17.58 -9.80 37.62
N SER A 75 16.97 -10.88 38.11
CA SER A 75 15.53 -11.02 38.39
C SER A 75 15.29 -10.69 39.86
N SER A 76 14.30 -9.85 40.17
CA SER A 76 13.81 -9.62 41.53
C SER A 76 12.37 -10.09 41.68
N THR A 77 12.20 -11.02 42.61
CA THR A 77 11.00 -11.75 43.01
C THR A 77 9.94 -10.86 43.66
N LEU A 78 8.65 -11.10 43.33
CA LEU A 78 7.54 -10.87 44.24
C LEU A 78 6.71 -12.16 44.32
N LYS A 79 6.61 -12.73 45.52
CA LYS A 79 5.85 -13.96 45.83
C LYS A 79 4.41 -13.63 46.21
N GLY A 80 3.48 -14.45 45.72
CA GLY A 80 2.07 -14.45 46.12
C GLY A 80 1.33 -15.71 45.65
N LEU A 81 1.49 -16.79 46.43
CA LEU A 81 0.57 -17.90 46.74
C LEU A 81 -0.12 -18.69 45.59
N ASP A 82 0.17 -20.00 45.56
CA ASP A 82 -0.48 -21.11 44.84
C ASP A 82 -0.31 -21.27 43.29
N GLU A 83 0.89 -20.98 42.74
CA GLU A 83 1.22 -21.22 41.31
C GLU A 83 2.56 -21.94 41.02
N ASP A 84 3.25 -22.49 42.03
CA ASP A 84 4.66 -22.90 41.87
C ASP A 84 4.93 -24.26 41.19
N GLU A 85 3.98 -25.22 41.14
CA GLU A 85 4.19 -26.50 40.43
C GLU A 85 3.89 -26.44 38.92
N ASP A 86 2.91 -25.63 38.49
CA ASP A 86 2.43 -25.55 37.09
C ASP A 86 3.40 -24.78 36.16
N ARG A 87 4.22 -23.91 36.76
CA ARG A 87 5.21 -23.10 36.02
C ARG A 87 6.46 -23.90 35.63
N GLY A 88 6.82 -24.91 36.43
CA GLY A 88 8.01 -25.73 36.20
C GLY A 88 7.90 -26.68 35.00
N ASP A 89 6.73 -27.30 34.80
CA ASP A 89 6.51 -28.21 33.68
C ASP A 89 6.28 -27.45 32.35
N THR A 90 5.63 -26.29 32.42
CA THR A 90 5.43 -25.44 31.23
C THR A 90 6.74 -24.85 30.72
N GLY A 91 7.58 -24.29 31.62
CA GLY A 91 8.89 -23.76 31.22
C GLY A 91 9.76 -24.85 30.58
N ARG A 92 9.67 -26.09 31.07
CA ARG A 92 10.35 -27.24 30.46
C ARG A 92 9.85 -27.56 29.06
N CYS A 93 8.54 -27.47 28.80
CA CYS A 93 8.00 -27.65 27.46
C CYS A 93 8.44 -26.54 26.49
N GLU A 94 8.43 -25.27 26.92
CA GLU A 94 8.84 -24.14 26.10
C GLU A 94 10.33 -24.22 25.73
N GLU A 95 11.22 -24.43 26.72
CA GLU A 95 12.67 -24.61 26.50
C GLU A 95 12.96 -25.83 25.61
N TRP A 96 12.22 -26.93 25.80
CA TRP A 96 12.35 -28.11 24.96
C TRP A 96 11.91 -27.82 23.52
N LEU A 97 10.78 -27.14 23.31
CA LEU A 97 10.29 -26.75 21.99
C LEU A 97 11.24 -25.78 21.28
N GLU A 98 11.85 -24.82 21.99
CA GLU A 98 12.85 -23.93 21.40
C GLU A 98 14.03 -24.71 20.81
N ARG A 99 14.50 -25.75 21.51
CA ARG A 99 15.58 -26.61 21.02
C ARG A 99 15.14 -27.54 19.88
N GLU A 100 14.03 -28.25 20.06
CA GLU A 100 13.59 -29.26 19.09
C GLU A 100 13.08 -28.65 17.79
N ASP A 101 12.42 -27.48 17.86
CA ASP A 101 11.91 -26.82 16.67
C ASP A 101 12.95 -25.91 15.99
N ALA A 102 14.18 -25.83 16.49
CA ALA A 102 15.28 -25.08 15.89
C ALA A 102 15.85 -25.81 14.66
N VAL A 103 15.07 -25.84 13.58
CA VAL A 103 15.50 -26.34 12.27
C VAL A 103 16.10 -25.17 11.47
N PRO A 104 17.41 -25.18 11.16
CA PRO A 104 18.03 -24.10 10.40
C PRO A 104 17.56 -24.14 8.94
N TYR A 105 17.30 -22.96 8.38
CA TYR A 105 17.11 -22.81 6.94
C TYR A 105 18.43 -22.94 6.20
N SER A 106 18.37 -23.46 4.97
CA SER A 106 19.51 -23.68 4.08
C SER A 106 20.22 -22.38 3.68
N ARG A 107 19.49 -21.27 3.62
CA ARG A 107 20.00 -19.94 3.24
C ARG A 107 19.91 -18.96 4.40
N ASP A 108 21.07 -18.43 4.76
CA ASP A 108 21.24 -17.30 5.66
C ASP A 108 21.23 -16.00 4.84
N PHE A 109 20.12 -15.26 4.87
CA PHE A 109 19.96 -14.05 4.07
C PHE A 109 20.90 -12.90 4.47
N GLU A 110 21.48 -12.92 5.68
CA GLU A 110 22.47 -11.90 6.08
C GLU A 110 23.80 -12.09 5.33
N LYS A 111 24.14 -13.35 5.02
CA LYS A 111 25.35 -13.70 4.25
C LYS A 111 25.07 -13.82 2.75
N ASP A 112 23.88 -14.30 2.41
CA ASP A 112 23.42 -14.50 1.04
C ASP A 112 22.10 -13.77 0.78
N PRO A 113 22.16 -12.44 0.55
CA PRO A 113 20.98 -11.58 0.46
C PRO A 113 20.11 -11.92 -0.74
N ILE A 114 18.83 -11.54 -0.67
CA ILE A 114 17.94 -11.61 -1.84
C ILE A 114 18.49 -10.73 -2.95
N LEU A 115 18.58 -11.29 -4.16
CA LEU A 115 19.09 -10.62 -5.35
C LEU A 115 17.94 -10.36 -6.33
N VAL A 116 17.66 -9.08 -6.60
CA VAL A 116 16.67 -8.68 -7.60
C VAL A 116 17.35 -7.96 -8.75
N HIS A 117 17.18 -8.46 -9.96
CA HIS A 117 17.70 -7.84 -11.17
C HIS A 117 16.79 -6.69 -11.62
N GLY A 118 17.37 -5.50 -11.75
CA GLY A 118 16.67 -4.27 -12.11
C GLY A 118 17.48 -3.03 -11.78
N MET A 119 16.88 -1.86 -11.98
CA MET A 119 17.49 -0.58 -11.61
C MET A 119 17.86 -0.54 -10.13
N GLN A 120 18.98 0.13 -9.82
CA GLN A 120 19.51 0.28 -8.47
C GLN A 120 18.57 1.09 -7.56
N LYS A 121 18.71 0.92 -6.25
CA LYS A 121 17.76 1.39 -5.21
C LYS A 121 18.04 2.82 -4.74
N ASP A 122 16.97 3.56 -4.46
CA ASP A 122 16.95 4.78 -3.64
C ASP A 122 16.12 4.56 -2.35
N TRP A 123 16.63 3.79 -1.38
CA TRP A 123 16.08 3.81 -0.02
C TRP A 123 17.16 3.59 1.04
N SER A 124 16.92 4.19 2.22
CA SER A 124 17.92 4.32 3.28
C SER A 124 18.19 3.03 4.06
N SER A 125 17.18 2.19 4.29
CA SER A 125 17.35 0.94 5.06
C SER A 125 16.27 -0.11 4.76
N CYS A 126 16.58 -1.39 5.04
CA CYS A 126 15.67 -2.52 4.85
C CYS A 126 15.72 -3.46 6.07
N PRO A 127 14.59 -3.99 6.56
CA PRO A 127 14.59 -4.94 7.69
C PRO A 127 15.25 -6.30 7.41
N MET A 128 15.71 -6.54 6.18
CA MET A 128 16.46 -7.72 5.77
C MET A 128 17.46 -7.36 4.67
N ASP A 129 18.54 -8.12 4.56
CA ASP A 129 19.56 -7.88 3.53
C ASP A 129 19.04 -8.22 2.14
N CYS A 130 19.08 -7.21 1.27
CA CYS A 130 18.54 -7.31 -0.08
C CYS A 130 19.27 -6.38 -1.05
N LYS A 131 19.76 -6.92 -2.16
CA LYS A 131 20.53 -6.21 -3.17
C LYS A 131 19.78 -6.15 -4.49
N PHE A 132 19.71 -4.96 -5.09
CA PHE A 132 19.22 -4.79 -6.45
C PHE A 132 20.37 -4.39 -7.34
N GLY A 133 20.31 -4.81 -8.61
CA GLY A 133 21.26 -4.43 -9.62
C GLY A 133 21.62 -5.59 -10.54
N PHE A 134 22.67 -5.36 -11.31
CA PHE A 134 23.21 -6.33 -12.25
C PHE A 134 24.37 -7.06 -11.58
N SER A 135 24.29 -8.39 -11.52
CA SER A 135 25.41 -9.24 -11.09
C SER A 135 25.67 -10.27 -12.18
N ASN A 136 26.93 -10.38 -12.61
CA ASN A 136 27.36 -11.41 -13.57
C ASN A 136 27.71 -12.73 -12.87
N ASP A 137 27.86 -12.71 -11.55
CA ASP A 137 28.47 -13.81 -10.79
C ASP A 137 27.43 -14.72 -10.12
N LYS A 138 26.15 -14.32 -10.11
CA LYS A 138 25.07 -15.08 -9.50
C LYS A 138 23.74 -14.88 -10.22
N VAL A 139 22.99 -15.96 -10.39
CA VAL A 139 21.60 -15.93 -10.90
C VAL A 139 20.73 -15.20 -9.86
N PRO A 140 19.99 -14.14 -10.26
CA PRO A 140 19.13 -13.41 -9.34
C PRO A 140 17.91 -14.24 -8.93
N ASP A 141 17.35 -13.97 -7.75
CA ASP A 141 16.13 -14.62 -7.26
C ASP A 141 14.90 -14.15 -8.06
N ALA A 142 14.91 -12.88 -8.51
CA ALA A 142 13.84 -12.29 -9.28
C ALA A 142 14.34 -11.21 -10.24
N ALA A 143 13.54 -10.88 -11.26
CA ALA A 143 13.82 -9.82 -12.22
C ALA A 143 12.54 -9.08 -12.62
N PHE A 144 12.62 -7.77 -12.84
CA PHE A 144 11.50 -7.01 -13.42
C PHE A 144 11.25 -7.42 -14.87
N GLY A 145 9.98 -7.61 -15.23
CA GLY A 145 9.56 -8.18 -16.51
C GLY A 145 9.55 -9.71 -16.49
N LEU A 146 9.47 -10.32 -17.68
CA LEU A 146 9.52 -11.76 -17.87
C LEU A 146 10.96 -12.20 -18.19
N PRO A 147 11.70 -12.81 -17.26
CA PRO A 147 13.04 -13.29 -17.52
C PRO A 147 13.01 -14.54 -18.40
N GLN A 148 14.06 -14.73 -19.21
CA GLN A 148 14.23 -15.93 -20.03
C GLN A 148 14.56 -17.18 -19.20
N ASN A 149 15.25 -16.99 -18.07
CA ASN A 149 15.62 -18.08 -17.17
C ASN A 149 14.42 -18.42 -16.26
N PRO A 150 13.86 -19.65 -16.34
CA PRO A 150 12.70 -20.03 -15.53
C PRO A 150 12.99 -20.15 -14.02
N ALA A 151 14.28 -20.21 -13.63
CA ALA A 151 14.67 -20.17 -12.22
C ALA A 151 14.55 -18.78 -11.59
N VAL A 152 14.45 -17.72 -12.42
CA VAL A 152 14.32 -16.33 -11.97
C VAL A 152 12.83 -15.97 -11.92
N ALA A 153 12.35 -15.49 -10.77
CA ALA A 153 10.96 -15.05 -10.66
C ALA A 153 10.72 -13.75 -11.46
N GLY A 154 9.82 -13.79 -12.45
CA GLY A 154 9.40 -12.59 -13.18
C GLY A 154 8.46 -11.71 -12.35
N ILE A 155 8.77 -10.41 -12.28
CA ILE A 155 8.04 -9.41 -11.51
C ILE A 155 7.29 -8.47 -12.47
N LEU A 156 5.97 -8.39 -12.32
CA LEU A 156 5.16 -7.31 -12.87
C LEU A 156 5.06 -6.21 -11.82
N ARG A 157 5.45 -4.98 -12.18
CA ARG A 157 5.23 -3.78 -11.35
C ARG A 157 4.58 -2.69 -12.18
N SER A 158 3.44 -2.19 -11.72
CA SER A 158 2.71 -1.10 -12.36
C SER A 158 1.81 -0.43 -11.33
N MET A 159 1.66 0.89 -11.39
CA MET A 159 0.66 1.61 -10.62
C MET A 159 -0.51 2.11 -11.48
N GLU A 160 -0.60 1.60 -12.71
CA GLU A 160 -1.65 1.92 -13.68
C GLU A 160 -2.82 0.93 -13.62
N SER A 161 -4.03 1.44 -13.88
CA SER A 161 -5.26 0.66 -13.86
C SER A 161 -5.30 -0.46 -14.92
N SER A 162 -5.86 -1.61 -14.55
CA SER A 162 -6.06 -2.75 -15.47
C SER A 162 -7.09 -2.46 -16.57
N HIS A 163 -7.95 -1.44 -16.39
CA HIS A 163 -8.88 -0.97 -17.42
C HIS A 163 -8.15 -0.39 -18.64
N TYR A 164 -6.98 0.21 -18.44
CA TYR A 164 -6.15 0.73 -19.53
C TYR A 164 -5.07 -0.27 -19.97
N TYR A 165 -4.58 -1.07 -19.02
CA TYR A 165 -3.51 -2.04 -19.23
C TYR A 165 -3.95 -3.41 -18.70
N PRO A 166 -4.65 -4.23 -19.50
CA PRO A 166 -5.22 -5.50 -19.05
C PRO A 166 -4.19 -6.47 -18.45
N GLU A 167 -2.90 -6.33 -18.76
CA GLU A 167 -1.81 -7.07 -18.12
C GLU A 167 -1.65 -6.83 -16.62
N ASN A 168 -2.16 -5.71 -16.10
CA ASN A 168 -2.08 -5.35 -14.68
C ASN A 168 -3.14 -6.07 -13.83
N ASP A 169 -4.14 -6.69 -14.47
CA ASP A 169 -5.02 -7.64 -13.80
C ASP A 169 -4.21 -8.82 -13.27
N ILE A 170 -4.40 -9.17 -11.99
CA ILE A 170 -3.57 -10.17 -11.28
C ILE A 170 -3.64 -11.53 -12.00
N ASP A 171 -4.84 -11.99 -12.34
CA ASP A 171 -5.03 -13.28 -13.00
C ASP A 171 -4.42 -13.31 -14.40
N THR A 172 -4.54 -12.21 -15.13
CA THR A 172 -3.92 -12.03 -16.44
C THR A 172 -2.39 -12.04 -16.34
N ALA A 173 -1.82 -11.35 -15.36
CA ALA A 173 -0.39 -11.36 -15.09
C ALA A 173 0.12 -12.79 -14.79
N ARG A 174 -0.62 -13.55 -13.97
CA ARG A 174 -0.29 -14.97 -13.70
C ARG A 174 -0.33 -15.83 -14.96
N ARG A 175 -1.37 -15.69 -15.78
CA ARG A 175 -1.47 -16.41 -17.07
C ARG A 175 -0.32 -16.08 -18.01
N ARG A 176 0.21 -14.86 -17.95
CA ARG A 176 1.40 -14.43 -18.71
C ARG A 176 2.73 -14.92 -18.13
N GLY A 177 2.71 -15.57 -16.97
CA GLY A 177 3.88 -16.21 -16.35
C GLY A 177 4.55 -15.42 -15.23
N TYR A 178 4.02 -14.26 -14.84
CA TYR A 178 4.57 -13.48 -13.73
C TYR A 178 4.43 -14.22 -12.39
N LYS A 179 5.55 -14.39 -11.71
CA LYS A 179 5.63 -15.07 -10.40
C LYS A 179 5.39 -14.10 -9.24
N VAL A 180 5.65 -12.81 -9.45
CA VAL A 180 5.33 -11.76 -8.49
C VAL A 180 4.56 -10.64 -9.19
N VAL A 181 3.44 -10.22 -8.62
CA VAL A 181 2.59 -9.13 -9.11
C VAL A 181 2.57 -8.00 -8.08
N MET A 182 2.89 -6.79 -8.53
CA MET A 182 3.01 -5.60 -7.72
C MET A 182 2.18 -4.46 -8.33
N THR A 183 0.91 -4.34 -7.95
CA THR A 183 0.01 -3.27 -8.42
C THR A 183 -0.62 -2.48 -7.29
N THR A 184 -1.48 -1.51 -7.61
CA THR A 184 -2.27 -0.77 -6.59
C THR A 184 -3.21 -1.69 -5.81
N SER A 185 -3.59 -2.84 -6.38
CA SER A 185 -4.44 -3.81 -5.72
C SER A 185 -3.80 -4.33 -4.43
N LEU A 186 -4.51 -4.23 -3.30
CA LEU A 186 -4.04 -4.84 -2.05
C LEU A 186 -4.09 -6.38 -2.08
N SER A 187 -4.67 -6.95 -3.13
CA SER A 187 -4.65 -8.38 -3.45
C SER A 187 -3.38 -8.82 -4.21
N SER A 188 -2.54 -7.88 -4.64
CA SER A 188 -1.21 -8.17 -5.18
C SER A 188 -0.30 -8.86 -4.16
N ASP A 189 0.72 -9.58 -4.64
CA ASP A 189 1.75 -10.18 -3.76
C ASP A 189 2.44 -9.12 -2.91
N VAL A 190 2.71 -7.97 -3.54
CA VAL A 190 3.34 -6.81 -2.91
C VAL A 190 2.64 -5.55 -3.43
N PRO A 191 1.62 -5.05 -2.72
CA PRO A 191 0.88 -3.87 -3.18
C PRO A 191 1.77 -2.63 -3.27
N VAL A 192 1.54 -1.79 -4.27
CA VAL A 192 2.24 -0.52 -4.51
C VAL A 192 1.19 0.57 -4.66
N GLY A 193 0.86 1.23 -3.55
CA GLY A 193 -0.16 2.28 -3.50
C GLY A 193 0.43 3.69 -3.47
N TYR A 194 -0.40 4.69 -3.75
CA TYR A 194 -0.06 6.12 -3.70
C TYR A 194 -0.19 6.71 -2.29
N PHE A 195 0.11 5.93 -1.25
CA PHE A 195 -0.04 6.35 0.13
C PHE A 195 1.26 6.15 0.92
N SER A 196 1.66 7.17 1.67
CA SER A 196 2.83 7.13 2.54
C SER A 196 2.78 8.30 3.52
N TRP A 197 3.21 8.08 4.76
CA TRP A 197 3.42 9.16 5.73
C TRP A 197 4.59 10.07 5.35
N ALA A 198 5.59 9.53 4.65
CA ALA A 198 6.79 10.27 4.24
C ALA A 198 6.51 11.18 3.03
N GLU A 199 5.64 10.77 2.10
CA GLU A 199 5.33 11.53 0.89
C GLU A 199 4.17 12.51 1.09
N TYR A 200 3.23 12.18 1.97
CA TYR A 200 2.02 12.98 2.17
C TYR A 200 1.94 13.46 3.62
N ASP A 201 2.09 14.77 3.83
CA ASP A 201 1.83 15.40 5.12
C ASP A 201 0.32 15.52 5.41
N ILE A 202 -0.31 14.37 5.59
CA ILE A 202 -1.77 14.20 5.75
C ILE A 202 -2.26 14.85 7.04
N MET A 203 -1.38 15.07 8.02
CA MET A 203 -1.72 15.75 9.27
C MET A 203 -1.40 17.25 9.27
N THR A 204 -0.97 17.82 8.12
CA THR A 204 -0.79 19.28 7.95
C THR A 204 -2.00 20.05 8.51
N PRO A 205 -1.81 21.08 9.35
CA PRO A 205 -2.91 21.90 9.84
C PRO A 205 -3.74 22.52 8.72
N MET A 206 -5.07 22.50 8.91
CA MET A 206 -6.00 23.06 7.93
C MET A 206 -5.81 24.57 7.76
N GLN A 207 -5.91 25.03 6.52
CA GLN A 207 -5.94 26.45 6.18
C GLN A 207 -7.39 26.95 6.03
N PRO A 208 -7.64 28.25 6.23
CA PRO A 208 -8.96 28.84 5.94
C PRO A 208 -9.39 28.60 4.50
N LYS A 209 -10.66 28.20 4.32
CA LYS A 209 -11.25 28.00 2.99
C LYS A 209 -11.87 29.33 2.53
N ASN A 210 -11.24 29.98 1.55
CA ASN A 210 -11.55 31.36 1.16
C ASN A 210 -11.96 31.54 -0.31
N GLU A 211 -11.96 30.46 -1.10
CA GLU A 211 -12.44 30.53 -2.49
C GLU A 211 -13.98 30.59 -2.54
N GLU A 212 -14.52 31.35 -3.50
CA GLU A 212 -15.97 31.44 -3.68
C GLU A 212 -16.59 30.15 -4.24
N ALA A 213 -15.85 29.48 -5.13
CA ALA A 213 -16.25 28.18 -5.64
C ALA A 213 -16.11 27.12 -4.54
N LEU A 214 -17.08 26.22 -4.44
CA LEU A 214 -17.13 25.24 -3.36
C LEU A 214 -16.04 24.18 -3.54
N ALA A 215 -15.79 23.79 -4.79
CA ALA A 215 -14.88 22.71 -5.14
C ALA A 215 -13.89 23.12 -6.22
N ALA A 216 -12.75 22.43 -6.25
CA ALA A 216 -11.78 22.52 -7.35
C ALA A 216 -11.52 21.16 -7.99
N ALA A 217 -11.20 21.20 -9.29
CA ALA A 217 -10.91 20.03 -10.11
C ALA A 217 -9.58 20.20 -10.88
N PHE A 218 -8.78 19.13 -10.90
CA PHE A 218 -7.49 19.06 -11.61
C PHE A 218 -7.49 17.83 -12.53
N ILE A 219 -8.32 17.86 -13.57
CA ILE A 219 -8.52 16.73 -14.49
C ILE A 219 -8.00 17.11 -15.87
N SER A 220 -6.98 16.40 -16.37
CA SER A 220 -6.38 16.67 -17.68
C SER A 220 -6.57 15.55 -18.71
N ASN A 221 -6.88 14.32 -18.27
CA ASN A 221 -7.24 13.24 -19.19
C ASN A 221 -8.76 13.25 -19.43
N CYS A 222 -9.22 13.68 -20.59
CA CYS A 222 -10.66 13.76 -20.86
C CYS A 222 -11.25 12.45 -21.39
N GLY A 223 -10.41 11.46 -21.75
CA GLY A 223 -10.78 10.12 -22.22
C GLY A 223 -10.81 9.09 -21.10
N ALA A 224 -11.43 9.43 -19.96
CA ALA A 224 -11.57 8.49 -18.85
C ALA A 224 -12.48 7.32 -19.22
N GLN A 225 -12.16 6.09 -18.77
CA GLN A 225 -13.02 4.92 -18.91
C GLN A 225 -14.06 4.83 -17.78
N ASN A 226 -14.66 5.97 -17.42
CA ASN A 226 -15.73 6.07 -16.43
C ASN A 226 -16.57 7.35 -16.65
N PHE A 227 -17.52 7.61 -15.75
CA PHE A 227 -18.48 8.71 -15.87
C PHE A 227 -18.01 10.03 -15.21
N ARG A 228 -16.71 10.20 -14.95
CA ARG A 228 -16.23 11.34 -14.13
C ARG A 228 -16.51 12.73 -14.72
N LEU A 229 -16.42 12.89 -16.04
CA LEU A 229 -16.72 14.17 -16.69
C LEU A 229 -18.22 14.44 -16.71
N GLN A 230 -19.04 13.41 -16.93
CA GLN A 230 -20.48 13.53 -16.81
C GLN A 230 -20.89 13.96 -15.40
N ALA A 231 -20.25 13.38 -14.37
CA ALA A 231 -20.50 13.78 -12.99
C ALA A 231 -20.10 15.23 -12.71
N LEU A 232 -18.96 15.69 -13.23
CA LEU A 232 -18.55 17.09 -13.11
C LEU A 232 -19.62 18.02 -13.70
N THR A 233 -20.03 17.79 -14.96
CA THR A 233 -21.07 18.59 -15.63
C THR A 233 -22.38 18.58 -14.85
N MET A 234 -22.84 17.41 -14.39
CA MET A 234 -24.09 17.30 -13.63
C MET A 234 -24.02 18.00 -12.28
N LEU A 235 -22.86 18.02 -11.60
CA LEU A 235 -22.67 18.82 -10.39
C LEU A 235 -22.79 20.32 -10.68
N GLU A 236 -22.22 20.80 -11.80
CA GLU A 236 -22.35 22.19 -12.25
C GLU A 236 -23.80 22.55 -12.60
N GLU A 237 -24.53 21.68 -13.31
CA GLU A 237 -25.95 21.83 -13.64
C GLU A 237 -26.84 21.88 -12.39
N LEU A 238 -26.45 21.14 -11.35
CA LEU A 238 -27.07 21.21 -10.03
C LEU A 238 -26.62 22.46 -9.23
N GLY A 239 -25.88 23.39 -9.83
CA GLY A 239 -25.50 24.66 -9.20
C GLY A 239 -24.36 24.56 -8.19
N ILE A 240 -23.53 23.51 -8.25
CA ILE A 240 -22.27 23.47 -7.50
C ILE A 240 -21.22 24.24 -8.31
N LYS A 241 -20.78 25.39 -7.79
CA LYS A 241 -19.70 26.18 -8.40
C LYS A 241 -18.37 25.44 -8.25
N ILE A 242 -17.79 25.00 -9.37
CA ILE A 242 -16.54 24.24 -9.45
C ILE A 242 -15.53 25.02 -10.27
N ASP A 243 -14.32 25.22 -9.73
CA ASP A 243 -13.19 25.75 -10.50
C ASP A 243 -12.35 24.59 -11.04
N SER A 244 -12.25 24.45 -12.36
CA SER A 244 -11.43 23.44 -13.02
C SER A 244 -10.17 24.07 -13.62
N TYR A 245 -9.02 23.62 -13.12
CA TYR A 245 -7.69 24.04 -13.54
C TYR A 245 -7.04 23.08 -14.54
N GLY A 246 -7.55 21.84 -14.62
CA GLY A 246 -7.04 20.81 -15.51
C GLY A 246 -7.39 21.05 -16.98
N GLY A 247 -6.87 20.22 -17.89
CA GLY A 247 -7.17 20.32 -19.33
C GLY A 247 -8.65 20.11 -19.70
N CYS A 248 -9.43 19.44 -18.83
CA CYS A 248 -10.85 19.17 -19.05
C CYS A 248 -11.72 20.19 -18.32
N HIS A 249 -12.76 20.71 -19.00
CA HIS A 249 -13.68 21.71 -18.43
C HIS A 249 -12.97 22.95 -17.86
N ARG A 250 -11.80 23.31 -18.41
CA ARG A 250 -10.92 24.38 -17.93
C ARG A 250 -11.61 25.74 -17.91
N ASN A 251 -12.23 26.08 -16.78
CA ASN A 251 -12.93 27.33 -16.56
C ASN A 251 -12.13 28.32 -15.68
N ARG A 252 -10.98 27.85 -15.16
CA ARG A 252 -10.05 28.63 -14.36
C ARG A 252 -8.64 28.45 -14.89
N ASP A 253 -7.96 29.56 -15.16
CA ASP A 253 -6.58 29.56 -15.62
C ASP A 253 -5.59 29.76 -14.47
N GLY A 254 -4.40 29.20 -14.62
CA GLY A 254 -3.26 29.46 -13.75
C GLY A 254 -2.23 28.35 -13.80
N ASN A 255 -0.95 28.71 -13.81
CA ASN A 255 0.13 27.79 -13.47
C ASN A 255 0.22 27.75 -11.94
N VAL A 256 -0.63 26.93 -11.32
CA VAL A 256 -0.78 26.87 -9.86
C VAL A 256 -0.20 25.58 -9.30
N ASP A 257 0.33 25.65 -8.08
CA ASP A 257 0.57 24.44 -7.30
C ASP A 257 -0.79 23.84 -6.90
N LYS A 258 -0.97 22.56 -7.19
CA LYS A 258 -2.24 21.85 -7.00
C LYS A 258 -2.62 21.79 -5.52
N VAL A 259 -1.70 21.37 -4.64
CA VAL A 259 -2.01 21.14 -3.21
C VAL A 259 -2.23 22.48 -2.51
N GLU A 260 -1.38 23.48 -2.78
CA GLU A 260 -1.55 24.83 -2.22
C GLU A 260 -2.84 25.50 -2.69
N THR A 261 -3.29 25.19 -3.90
CA THR A 261 -4.60 25.65 -4.40
C THR A 261 -5.74 24.95 -3.68
N LEU A 262 -5.71 23.62 -3.59
CA LEU A 262 -6.74 22.83 -2.90
C LEU A 262 -6.90 23.21 -1.43
N LYS A 263 -5.85 23.69 -0.75
CA LYS A 263 -5.92 24.17 0.64
C LYS A 263 -6.97 25.27 0.84
N ARG A 264 -7.33 26.02 -0.21
CA ARG A 264 -8.29 27.13 -0.16
C ARG A 264 -9.74 26.73 -0.46
N TYR A 265 -9.97 25.52 -0.98
CA TYR A 265 -11.31 25.01 -1.31
C TYR A 265 -11.86 24.10 -0.20
N LYS A 266 -13.18 24.10 -0.06
CA LYS A 266 -13.86 23.19 0.89
C LYS A 266 -13.81 21.74 0.41
N PHE A 267 -13.97 21.54 -0.89
CA PHE A 267 -14.03 20.23 -1.55
C PHE A 267 -13.00 20.12 -2.68
N SER A 268 -12.56 18.89 -2.94
CA SER A 268 -11.63 18.54 -4.02
C SER A 268 -12.25 17.41 -4.83
N LEU A 269 -12.36 17.56 -6.14
CA LEU A 269 -12.85 16.49 -7.02
C LEU A 269 -11.70 15.50 -7.28
N ALA A 270 -11.60 14.49 -6.43
CA ALA A 270 -10.63 13.40 -6.52
C ALA A 270 -11.16 12.28 -7.45
N PHE A 271 -11.34 12.60 -8.72
CA PHE A 271 -11.92 11.70 -9.71
C PHE A 271 -10.85 10.89 -10.45
N GLU A 272 -10.81 9.59 -10.21
CA GLU A 272 -9.98 8.64 -10.96
C GLU A 272 -10.47 8.44 -12.39
N ASN A 273 -9.59 7.93 -13.24
CA ASN A 273 -9.85 7.69 -14.66
C ASN A 273 -10.52 6.33 -14.96
N SER A 274 -10.61 5.44 -13.96
CA SER A 274 -11.30 4.15 -14.00
C SER A 274 -11.85 3.82 -12.62
N ASN A 275 -12.78 2.86 -12.58
CA ASN A 275 -13.41 2.40 -11.34
C ASN A 275 -12.91 0.99 -11.03
N GLU A 276 -11.77 0.89 -10.35
CA GLU A 276 -11.10 -0.38 -10.06
C GLU A 276 -10.85 -0.51 -8.55
N GLU A 277 -11.06 -1.72 -7.99
CA GLU A 277 -10.81 -1.99 -6.58
C GLU A 277 -9.38 -1.57 -6.21
N ASP A 278 -9.23 -0.87 -5.09
CA ASP A 278 -7.96 -0.39 -4.55
C ASP A 278 -7.17 0.60 -5.42
N TYR A 279 -7.69 0.98 -6.59
CA TYR A 279 -7.09 2.02 -7.42
C TYR A 279 -7.41 3.41 -6.86
N VAL A 280 -6.62 3.81 -5.87
CA VAL A 280 -6.69 5.11 -5.18
C VAL A 280 -5.36 5.82 -5.33
N THR A 281 -5.35 6.94 -6.03
CA THR A 281 -4.12 7.63 -6.45
C THR A 281 -3.82 8.89 -5.65
N GLU A 282 -2.81 9.66 -6.09
CA GLU A 282 -2.41 10.93 -5.51
C GLU A 282 -3.58 11.92 -5.38
N LYS A 283 -4.60 11.82 -6.25
CA LYS A 283 -5.78 12.71 -6.24
C LYS A 283 -6.50 12.68 -4.90
N PHE A 284 -6.64 11.49 -4.33
CA PHE A 284 -7.29 11.30 -3.04
C PHE A 284 -6.40 11.80 -1.90
N PHE A 285 -5.15 11.32 -1.82
CA PHE A 285 -4.26 11.66 -0.72
C PHE A 285 -3.87 13.14 -0.69
N GLN A 286 -3.67 13.79 -1.84
CA GLN A 286 -3.45 15.24 -1.93
C GLN A 286 -4.65 16.05 -1.41
N SER A 287 -5.87 15.53 -1.56
CA SER A 287 -7.06 16.15 -0.98
C SER A 287 -7.04 16.10 0.55
N LEU A 288 -6.54 15.00 1.13
CA LEU A 288 -6.37 14.87 2.59
C LEU A 288 -5.27 15.80 3.13
N VAL A 289 -4.13 15.90 2.41
CA VAL A 289 -3.04 16.85 2.73
C VAL A 289 -3.59 18.28 2.73
N ALA A 290 -4.33 18.66 1.69
CA ALA A 290 -4.94 19.99 1.57
C ALA A 290 -6.05 20.28 2.61
N GLY A 291 -6.45 19.28 3.41
CA GLY A 291 -7.50 19.43 4.42
C GLY A 291 -8.83 19.83 3.80
N THR A 292 -9.18 19.22 2.65
CA THR A 292 -10.47 19.37 1.97
C THR A 292 -11.23 18.06 2.08
N VAL A 293 -12.57 18.11 2.03
CA VAL A 293 -13.41 16.90 1.91
C VAL A 293 -13.32 16.38 0.47
N PRO A 294 -12.74 15.19 0.21
CA PRO A 294 -12.66 14.64 -1.14
C PRO A 294 -14.05 14.24 -1.65
N VAL A 295 -14.37 14.63 -2.87
CA VAL A 295 -15.50 14.09 -3.65
C VAL A 295 -14.90 13.10 -4.63
N VAL A 296 -15.27 11.83 -4.52
CA VAL A 296 -14.56 10.71 -5.16
C VAL A 296 -15.43 10.01 -6.19
N ILE A 297 -14.81 9.71 -7.33
CA ILE A 297 -15.24 8.72 -8.33
C ILE A 297 -14.00 7.86 -8.58
N GLY A 298 -14.10 6.54 -8.48
CA GLY A 298 -12.95 5.66 -8.64
C GLY A 298 -13.19 4.31 -7.97
N ALA A 299 -12.29 3.91 -7.08
CA ALA A 299 -12.36 2.63 -6.38
C ALA A 299 -13.72 2.41 -5.67
N PRO A 300 -14.46 1.33 -6.00
CA PRO A 300 -15.75 1.05 -5.38
C PRO A 300 -15.70 0.90 -3.85
N ASN A 301 -14.53 0.54 -3.32
CA ASN A 301 -14.23 0.36 -1.91
C ASN A 301 -13.45 1.54 -1.29
N ILE A 302 -13.56 2.75 -1.84
CA ILE A 302 -12.85 3.95 -1.34
C ILE A 302 -13.01 4.20 0.17
N GLN A 303 -14.09 3.72 0.80
CA GLN A 303 -14.28 3.83 2.24
C GLN A 303 -13.20 3.13 3.06
N ASP A 304 -12.56 2.09 2.53
CA ASP A 304 -11.41 1.43 3.16
C ASP A 304 -10.19 2.37 3.27
N PHE A 305 -10.12 3.37 2.39
CA PHE A 305 -9.04 4.34 2.31
C PHE A 305 -9.38 5.65 3.05
N ALA A 306 -10.59 5.79 3.58
CA ALA A 306 -11.03 7.02 4.25
C ALA A 306 -10.43 7.14 5.67
N PRO A 307 -9.90 8.32 6.07
CA PRO A 307 -9.45 8.56 7.44
C PRO A 307 -10.53 8.30 8.50
N SER A 308 -11.78 8.62 8.18
CA SER A 308 -12.97 8.32 8.97
C SER A 308 -14.21 8.14 8.07
N PRO A 309 -15.30 7.50 8.53
CA PRO A 309 -16.46 7.18 7.67
C PRO A 309 -17.11 8.39 6.97
N ASP A 310 -17.14 9.55 7.62
CA ASP A 310 -17.79 10.77 7.11
C ASP A 310 -16.80 11.73 6.43
N SER A 311 -15.55 11.32 6.22
CA SER A 311 -14.49 12.20 5.71
C SER A 311 -14.50 12.41 4.19
N ILE A 312 -15.36 11.69 3.46
CA ILE A 312 -15.40 11.69 2.00
C ILE A 312 -16.85 11.74 1.49
N LEU A 313 -17.03 12.21 0.25
CA LEU A 313 -18.28 12.07 -0.50
C LEU A 313 -18.02 11.16 -1.70
N HIS A 314 -18.62 9.97 -1.74
CA HIS A 314 -18.42 9.01 -2.81
C HIS A 314 -19.59 9.04 -3.81
N ILE A 315 -19.29 9.26 -5.09
CA ILE A 315 -20.22 9.10 -6.19
C ILE A 315 -19.91 7.74 -6.83
N LYS A 316 -20.66 6.71 -6.45
CA LYS A 316 -20.43 5.34 -6.94
C LYS A 316 -21.02 5.14 -8.33
N GLU A 317 -22.16 5.77 -8.58
CA GLU A 317 -22.89 5.74 -9.84
C GLU A 317 -23.54 7.09 -10.14
N ILE A 318 -24.02 7.25 -11.38
CA ILE A 318 -24.63 8.51 -11.85
C ILE A 318 -25.84 8.94 -10.99
N SER A 319 -26.61 7.98 -10.48
CA SER A 319 -27.75 8.21 -9.57
C SER A 319 -27.36 8.93 -8.28
N ASP A 320 -26.11 8.82 -7.83
CA ASP A 320 -25.63 9.43 -6.59
C ASP A 320 -25.34 10.94 -6.74
N ILE A 321 -25.17 11.45 -7.95
CA ILE A 321 -24.69 12.81 -8.17
C ILE A 321 -25.62 13.84 -7.52
N ALA A 322 -26.94 13.65 -7.62
CA ALA A 322 -27.91 14.57 -7.04
C ALA A 322 -27.88 14.57 -5.49
N SER A 323 -27.71 13.39 -4.87
CA SER A 323 -27.61 13.29 -3.42
C SER A 323 -26.28 13.85 -2.92
N VAL A 324 -25.18 13.61 -3.63
CA VAL A 324 -23.87 14.19 -3.32
C VAL A 324 -23.85 15.71 -3.48
N ALA A 325 -24.48 16.27 -4.52
CA ALA A 325 -24.64 17.72 -4.65
C ALA A 325 -25.38 18.32 -3.45
N LYS A 326 -26.43 17.64 -2.95
CA LYS A 326 -27.14 18.05 -1.74
C LYS A 326 -26.21 18.01 -0.51
N SER A 327 -25.39 16.98 -0.37
CA SER A 327 -24.40 16.86 0.72
C SER A 327 -23.32 17.95 0.65
N ILE A 328 -22.81 18.28 -0.55
CA ILE A 328 -21.88 19.39 -0.77
C ILE A 328 -22.48 20.70 -0.26
N ARG A 329 -23.72 21.02 -0.65
CA ARG A 329 -24.39 22.25 -0.18
C ARG A 329 -24.61 22.25 1.33
N TYR A 330 -25.05 21.13 1.89
CA TYR A 330 -25.27 21.00 3.34
C TYR A 330 -23.98 21.24 4.12
N LEU A 331 -22.88 20.58 3.74
CA LEU A 331 -21.58 20.77 4.37
C LEU A 331 -21.01 22.17 4.11
N ALA A 332 -21.28 22.77 2.95
CA ALA A 332 -20.83 24.13 2.65
C ALA A 332 -21.46 25.18 3.58
N THR A 333 -22.74 25.01 3.95
CA THR A 333 -23.50 25.97 4.78
C THR A 333 -23.57 25.60 6.26
N ASN A 334 -23.19 24.38 6.65
CA ASN A 334 -23.16 23.92 8.03
C ASN A 334 -21.71 23.69 8.50
N SER A 335 -21.16 24.68 9.21
CA SER A 335 -19.79 24.62 9.73
C SER A 335 -19.54 23.43 10.67
N ASP A 336 -20.51 23.06 11.51
CA ASP A 336 -20.35 21.94 12.44
C ASP A 336 -20.26 20.60 11.71
N ALA A 337 -21.10 20.40 10.69
CA ALA A 337 -21.07 19.20 9.87
C ALA A 337 -19.78 19.13 9.02
N TYR A 338 -19.32 20.27 8.48
CA TYR A 338 -18.04 20.33 7.76
C TYR A 338 -16.85 20.01 8.68
N ASN A 339 -16.82 20.59 9.87
CA ASN A 339 -15.78 20.33 10.86
C ASN A 339 -15.84 18.88 11.35
N HIS A 340 -17.03 18.28 11.44
CA HIS A 340 -17.18 16.85 11.74
C HIS A 340 -16.48 15.96 10.70
N ALA A 341 -16.67 16.25 9.40
CA ALA A 341 -16.03 15.49 8.31
C ALA A 341 -14.49 15.54 8.36
N LEU A 342 -13.92 16.63 8.88
CA LEU A 342 -12.47 16.84 8.98
C LEU A 342 -11.92 16.70 10.42
N ARG A 343 -12.74 16.26 11.38
CA ARG A 343 -12.36 16.10 12.80
C ARG A 343 -11.12 15.22 12.99
N TRP A 344 -10.95 14.23 12.11
CA TRP A 344 -9.79 13.34 12.10
C TRP A 344 -8.45 14.07 11.94
N LYS A 345 -8.42 15.29 11.39
CA LYS A 345 -7.21 16.15 11.31
C LYS A 345 -6.71 16.56 12.69
N HIS A 346 -7.58 16.56 13.70
CA HIS A 346 -7.27 16.95 15.07
C HIS A 346 -7.20 15.76 16.02
N GLU A 347 -8.16 14.84 15.91
CA GLU A 347 -8.25 13.66 16.80
C GLU A 347 -7.38 12.48 16.32
N GLY A 348 -6.90 12.55 15.09
CA GLY A 348 -6.23 11.46 14.40
C GLY A 348 -7.19 10.60 13.57
N PRO A 349 -6.68 9.90 12.55
CA PRO A 349 -7.48 9.02 11.71
C PRO A 349 -7.79 7.70 12.42
N SER A 350 -8.68 6.89 11.83
CA SER A 350 -8.98 5.55 12.30
C SER A 350 -7.75 4.64 12.32
N ASP A 351 -7.76 3.62 13.18
CA ASP A 351 -6.67 2.62 13.21
C ASP A 351 -6.56 1.83 11.90
N SER A 352 -7.69 1.64 11.19
CA SER A 352 -7.69 1.00 9.86
C SER A 352 -6.92 1.83 8.85
N PHE A 353 -7.12 3.15 8.85
CA PHE A 353 -6.39 4.08 7.98
C PHE A 353 -4.89 4.11 8.33
N LYS A 354 -4.54 4.15 9.62
CA LYS A 354 -3.13 4.05 10.04
C LYS A 354 -2.51 2.74 9.55
N ALA A 355 -3.18 1.62 9.79
CA ALA A 355 -2.74 0.30 9.35
C ALA A 355 -2.58 0.20 7.83
N LEU A 356 -3.37 0.92 7.03
CA LEU A 356 -3.16 1.02 5.58
C LEU A 356 -1.86 1.78 5.27
N LEU A 357 -1.72 3.01 5.77
CA LEU A 357 -0.59 3.88 5.45
C LEU A 357 0.75 3.33 5.97
N ASP A 358 0.74 2.66 7.12
CA ASP A 358 1.93 2.05 7.71
C ASP A 358 2.53 0.94 6.84
N MET A 359 1.81 0.41 5.85
CA MET A 359 2.41 -0.51 4.87
C MET A 359 3.55 0.15 4.10
N ALA A 360 3.47 1.46 3.87
CA ALA A 360 4.49 2.22 3.16
C ALA A 360 5.68 2.59 4.04
N ALA A 361 5.60 2.37 5.36
CA ALA A 361 6.75 2.55 6.25
C ALA A 361 7.90 1.58 5.91
N VAL A 362 7.59 0.49 5.19
CA VAL A 362 8.59 -0.34 4.52
C VAL A 362 8.41 -0.17 3.02
N HIS A 363 9.46 0.38 2.39
CA HIS A 363 9.47 0.64 0.95
C HIS A 363 9.05 -0.61 0.14
N SER A 364 8.28 -0.42 -0.94
CA SER A 364 7.69 -1.51 -1.72
C SER A 364 8.70 -2.56 -2.17
N SER A 365 9.89 -2.11 -2.56
CA SER A 365 10.97 -2.99 -2.96
C SER A 365 11.61 -3.76 -1.80
N CYS A 366 11.55 -3.28 -0.56
CA CYS A 366 11.90 -4.07 0.63
C CYS A 366 10.85 -5.13 0.91
N ARG A 367 9.57 -4.78 0.79
CA ARG A 367 8.46 -5.75 0.92
C ARG A 367 8.55 -6.84 -0.13
N LEU A 368 9.04 -6.54 -1.34
CA LEU A 368 9.39 -7.53 -2.35
C LEU A 368 10.46 -8.52 -1.87
N CYS A 369 11.54 -8.05 -1.25
CA CYS A 369 12.57 -8.93 -0.70
C CYS A 369 11.99 -9.85 0.39
N ILE A 370 11.17 -9.29 1.29
CA ILE A 370 10.50 -10.03 2.37
C ILE A 370 9.59 -11.11 1.79
N HIS A 371 8.82 -10.77 0.74
CA HIS A 371 7.98 -11.71 0.02
C HIS A 371 8.80 -12.85 -0.59
N LEU A 372 9.86 -12.53 -1.35
CA LEU A 372 10.72 -13.54 -1.99
C LEU A 372 11.38 -14.46 -0.95
N ALA A 373 11.97 -13.90 0.11
CA ALA A 373 12.59 -14.69 1.17
C ALA A 373 11.58 -15.58 1.90
N THR A 374 10.37 -15.06 2.14
CA THR A 374 9.28 -15.84 2.75
C THR A 374 8.87 -16.99 1.83
N LYS A 375 8.76 -16.77 0.51
CA LYS A 375 8.46 -17.83 -0.47
C LYS A 375 9.55 -18.89 -0.56
N ILE A 376 10.83 -18.49 -0.47
CA ILE A 376 11.95 -19.44 -0.44
C ILE A 376 11.86 -20.33 0.81
N GLN A 377 11.63 -19.74 1.99
CA GLN A 377 11.48 -20.51 3.23
C GLN A 377 10.23 -21.42 3.19
N GLU A 378 9.09 -20.93 2.70
CA GLU A 378 7.87 -21.74 2.54
C GLU A 378 8.09 -22.96 1.62
N MET A 379 8.97 -22.85 0.63
CA MET A 379 9.33 -23.98 -0.23
C MET A 379 10.22 -24.99 0.49
N GLU A 380 11.19 -24.51 1.27
CA GLU A 380 12.07 -25.37 2.08
C GLU A 380 11.32 -26.10 3.19
N GLU A 381 10.32 -25.46 3.79
CA GLU A 381 9.48 -26.03 4.85
C GLU A 381 8.63 -27.22 4.39
N LYS A 382 8.50 -27.44 3.07
CA LYS A 382 7.86 -28.64 2.52
C LYS A 382 8.73 -29.89 2.65
N SER A 383 10.00 -29.75 2.99
CA SER A 383 10.93 -30.86 3.22
C SER A 383 10.58 -31.65 4.49
N ALA A 384 11.13 -32.87 4.60
CA ALA A 384 10.87 -33.75 5.74
C ALA A 384 11.34 -33.15 7.07
N ALA A 385 12.48 -32.43 7.08
CA ALA A 385 13.03 -31.83 8.28
C ALA A 385 12.05 -30.86 8.95
N PHE A 386 11.42 -29.99 8.17
CA PHE A 386 10.44 -29.02 8.69
C PHE A 386 9.07 -29.65 8.96
N LYS A 387 8.62 -30.60 8.13
CA LYS A 387 7.36 -31.33 8.38
C LYS A 387 7.37 -32.16 9.66
N ASN A 388 8.55 -32.59 10.09
CA ASN A 388 8.73 -33.37 11.30
C ASN A 388 8.86 -32.51 12.57
N ARG A 389 8.87 -31.16 12.46
CA ARG A 389 8.90 -30.28 13.62
C ARG A 389 7.73 -30.58 14.54
N THR A 390 8.01 -30.61 15.84
CA THR A 390 7.00 -31.01 16.80
C THR A 390 5.97 -29.89 16.95
N CYS A 391 6.43 -28.66 17.20
CA CYS A 391 5.63 -27.45 17.41
C CYS A 391 4.51 -27.56 18.43
N SER A 392 4.59 -28.58 19.28
CA SER A 392 3.72 -28.78 20.42
C SER A 392 4.34 -29.75 21.42
N CYS A 393 4.19 -29.48 22.71
CA CYS A 393 4.65 -30.35 23.79
C CYS A 393 3.43 -30.72 24.64
N THR A 394 3.19 -32.01 24.86
CA THR A 394 2.05 -32.48 25.66
C THR A 394 2.57 -33.05 26.98
N SER A 395 2.01 -32.55 28.07
CA SER A 395 2.25 -33.04 29.42
C SER A 395 0.94 -33.26 30.17
N ASN A 396 1.01 -33.60 31.46
CA ASN A 396 -0.15 -33.89 32.29
C ASN A 396 -1.08 -32.67 32.50
N ILE A 397 -0.54 -31.46 32.34
CA ILE A 397 -1.26 -30.19 32.49
C ILE A 397 -1.83 -29.65 31.17
N GLY A 398 -1.60 -30.35 30.05
CA GLY A 398 -2.14 -30.02 28.74
C GLY A 398 -1.08 -29.96 27.64
N THR A 399 -1.47 -29.40 26.49
CA THR A 399 -0.57 -29.23 25.34
C THR A 399 -0.16 -27.77 25.23
N VAL A 400 1.14 -27.51 25.14
CA VAL A 400 1.72 -26.22 24.75
C VAL A 400 1.94 -26.24 23.25
N TYR A 401 1.44 -25.24 22.52
CA TYR A 401 1.63 -25.04 21.09
C TYR A 401 2.67 -23.94 20.85
N HIS A 402 3.62 -24.21 19.96
CA HIS A 402 4.64 -23.26 19.54
C HIS A 402 4.20 -22.57 18.25
N LEU A 403 4.07 -21.25 18.29
CA LEU A 403 3.69 -20.42 17.14
C LEU A 403 4.81 -19.43 16.84
N PHE A 404 4.86 -18.98 15.59
CA PHE A 404 5.80 -17.98 15.13
C PHE A 404 5.04 -16.73 14.73
N VAL A 405 5.45 -15.57 15.22
CA VAL A 405 4.79 -14.29 14.93
C VAL A 405 5.80 -13.24 14.51
N ARG A 406 5.48 -12.43 13.50
CA ARG A 406 6.26 -11.23 13.16
C ARG A 406 5.39 -10.01 13.00
N GLU A 407 5.95 -8.84 13.22
CA GLU A 407 5.31 -7.60 12.78
C GLU A 407 5.26 -7.55 11.25
N ARG A 408 4.12 -7.16 10.68
CA ARG A 408 3.99 -6.90 9.25
C ARG A 408 5.09 -5.94 8.78
N GLY A 409 5.79 -6.31 7.71
CA GLY A 409 6.91 -5.54 7.16
C GLY A 409 8.28 -5.88 7.77
N ARG A 410 8.35 -6.80 8.72
CA ARG A 410 9.61 -7.45 9.14
C ARG A 410 9.71 -8.85 8.55
N PHE A 411 10.93 -9.37 8.49
CA PHE A 411 11.17 -10.74 8.02
C PHE A 411 11.29 -11.74 9.17
N LYS A 412 12.09 -11.42 10.19
CA LYS A 412 12.37 -12.28 11.35
C LYS A 412 11.10 -12.55 12.16
N MET A 413 10.96 -13.79 12.61
CA MET A 413 9.83 -14.29 13.40
C MET A 413 10.25 -14.46 14.86
N GLU A 414 9.30 -14.23 15.75
CA GLU A 414 9.42 -14.42 17.19
C GLU A 414 8.60 -15.63 17.65
N SER A 415 9.17 -16.42 18.55
CA SER A 415 8.48 -17.55 19.17
C SER A 415 7.50 -17.07 20.25
N ILE A 416 6.29 -17.63 20.22
CA ILE A 416 5.28 -17.51 21.29
C ILE A 416 4.65 -18.86 21.57
N TYR A 417 4.10 -19.01 22.78
CA TYR A 417 3.54 -20.27 23.26
C TYR A 417 2.11 -20.09 23.77
N LEU A 418 1.22 -21.01 23.38
CA LEU A 418 -0.16 -21.04 23.87
C LEU A 418 -0.52 -22.42 24.39
N ARG A 419 -1.25 -22.47 25.51
CA ARG A 419 -1.72 -23.73 26.10
C ARG A 419 -3.08 -24.16 25.53
N SER A 420 -3.34 -25.46 25.45
CA SER A 420 -4.59 -26.04 24.94
C SER A 420 -5.84 -25.55 25.68
N GLY A 421 -5.75 -25.32 27.00
CA GLY A 421 -6.84 -24.74 27.80
C GLY A 421 -7.00 -23.21 27.66
N LYS A 422 -6.13 -22.55 26.88
CA LYS A 422 -6.11 -21.08 26.68
C LYS A 422 -5.92 -20.71 25.19
N LEU A 423 -6.47 -21.50 24.27
CA LEU A 423 -6.47 -21.17 22.83
C LEU A 423 -7.55 -20.12 22.48
N THR A 424 -7.46 -18.95 23.12
CA THR A 424 -8.40 -17.84 22.93
C THR A 424 -7.72 -16.67 22.23
N LEU A 425 -8.52 -15.84 21.55
CA LEU A 425 -8.03 -14.62 20.90
C LEU A 425 -7.32 -13.69 21.88
N LYS A 426 -7.89 -13.53 23.08
CA LYS A 426 -7.30 -12.73 24.15
C LYS A 426 -5.96 -13.29 24.63
N ALA A 427 -5.82 -14.61 24.72
CA ALA A 427 -4.57 -15.24 25.11
C ALA A 427 -3.49 -15.08 24.03
N LEU A 428 -3.86 -15.21 22.75
CA LEU A 428 -2.97 -14.93 21.61
C LEU A 428 -2.47 -13.49 21.64
N GLU A 429 -3.36 -12.51 21.74
CA GLU A 429 -3.00 -11.09 21.83
C GLU A 429 -2.09 -10.82 23.03
N SER A 430 -2.41 -11.40 24.19
CA SER A 430 -1.60 -11.23 25.40
C SER A 430 -0.20 -11.82 25.25
N ALA A 431 -0.07 -13.00 24.62
CA ALA A 431 1.22 -13.64 24.37
C ALA A 431 2.07 -12.83 23.37
N ILE A 432 1.46 -12.32 22.29
CA ILE A 432 2.13 -11.44 21.34
C ILE A 432 2.61 -10.16 22.05
N LEU A 433 1.74 -9.47 22.77
CA LEU A 433 2.10 -8.24 23.47
C LEU A 433 3.21 -8.48 24.50
N ALA A 434 3.14 -9.57 25.27
CA ALA A 434 4.17 -9.92 26.24
C ALA A 434 5.53 -10.16 25.57
N LYS A 435 5.56 -10.92 24.47
CA LYS A 435 6.78 -11.19 23.70
C LYS A 435 7.38 -9.93 23.10
N PHE A 436 6.59 -9.11 22.40
CA PHE A 436 7.13 -7.91 21.77
C PHE A 436 7.54 -6.84 22.80
N ARG A 437 6.88 -6.76 23.97
CA ARG A 437 7.32 -5.90 25.07
C ARG A 437 8.63 -6.36 25.69
N SER A 438 8.83 -7.67 25.90
CA SER A 438 10.08 -8.18 26.47
C SER A 438 11.30 -7.93 25.58
N LEU A 439 11.07 -7.77 24.27
CA LEU A 439 12.08 -7.40 23.28
C LEU A 439 12.32 -5.89 23.16
N ASN A 440 11.63 -5.04 23.94
CA ASN A 440 11.61 -3.58 23.78
C ASN A 440 11.30 -3.17 22.32
N HIS A 441 10.34 -3.86 21.70
CA HIS A 441 10.07 -3.73 20.28
C HIS A 441 9.58 -2.33 19.91
N THR A 442 10.14 -1.78 18.83
CA THR A 442 9.67 -0.53 18.20
C THR A 442 8.96 -0.87 16.88
N PRO A 443 7.67 -0.51 16.73
CA PRO A 443 6.94 -0.74 15.49
C PRO A 443 7.59 -0.07 14.28
N ILE A 444 7.48 -0.70 13.10
CA ILE A 444 8.10 -0.20 11.86
C ILE A 444 7.63 1.21 11.47
N TRP A 445 6.41 1.59 11.85
CA TRP A 445 5.82 2.88 11.51
C TRP A 445 6.26 4.03 12.43
N LYS A 446 6.97 3.74 13.54
CA LYS A 446 7.24 4.74 14.59
C LYS A 446 8.03 5.94 14.08
N THR A 447 8.98 5.73 13.16
CA THR A 447 9.78 6.81 12.57
C THR A 447 9.02 7.57 11.48
N GLU A 448 8.21 6.85 10.69
CA GLU A 448 7.53 7.41 9.52
C GLU A 448 6.28 8.20 9.88
N ARG A 449 5.55 7.81 10.93
CA ARG A 449 4.34 8.53 11.31
C ARG A 449 4.64 9.96 11.77
N PRO A 450 3.74 10.92 11.50
CA PRO A 450 3.79 12.26 12.11
C PRO A 450 3.84 12.16 13.64
N THR A 451 4.60 13.05 14.29
CA THR A 451 4.84 13.03 15.75
C THR A 451 3.54 12.99 16.56
N ILE A 452 2.51 13.72 16.13
CA ILE A 452 1.18 13.74 16.74
C ILE A 452 0.49 12.36 16.77
N LEU A 453 0.86 11.44 15.87
CA LEU A 453 0.30 10.09 15.75
C LEU A 453 1.20 8.99 16.32
N ARG A 454 2.42 9.30 16.77
CA ARG A 454 3.37 8.27 17.23
C ARG A 454 2.95 7.63 18.55
N GLY A 455 2.26 8.36 19.42
CA GLY A 455 1.89 7.88 20.76
C GLY A 455 3.08 7.50 21.64
N GLY A 456 2.80 6.83 22.77
CA GLY A 456 3.80 6.29 23.69
C GLY A 456 4.46 4.99 23.20
N ASN A 457 5.09 4.25 24.10
CA ASN A 457 5.72 2.94 23.78
C ASN A 457 4.73 1.77 23.89
N ASP A 458 3.46 2.05 24.14
CA ASP A 458 2.43 1.01 24.26
C ASP A 458 2.12 0.42 22.90
N LEU A 459 2.27 -0.90 22.79
CA LEU A 459 1.86 -1.67 21.62
C LEU A 459 0.36 -1.95 21.69
N LYS A 460 -0.36 -1.55 20.64
CA LYS A 460 -1.76 -1.90 20.41
C LYS A 460 -1.86 -2.77 19.17
N ILE A 461 -2.47 -3.95 19.31
CA ILE A 461 -2.71 -4.86 18.18
C ILE A 461 -3.97 -4.39 17.44
N HIS A 462 -3.85 -4.25 16.12
CA HIS A 462 -4.98 -3.99 15.22
C HIS A 462 -5.51 -5.28 14.57
N ARG A 463 -4.60 -6.12 14.10
CA ARG A 463 -4.89 -7.40 13.43
C ARG A 463 -3.82 -8.43 13.73
N VAL A 464 -4.24 -9.68 13.82
CA VAL A 464 -3.37 -10.86 13.79
C VAL A 464 -3.93 -11.81 12.75
N TYR A 465 -3.09 -12.27 11.81
CA TYR A 465 -3.53 -13.09 10.69
C TYR A 465 -2.44 -14.07 10.23
N PRO A 466 -2.78 -15.17 9.56
CA PRO A 466 -1.81 -16.12 9.02
C PRO A 466 -0.89 -15.49 7.97
N VAL A 467 0.40 -15.83 8.01
CA VAL A 467 1.35 -15.46 6.95
C VAL A 467 0.88 -16.03 5.61
N GLY A 468 1.01 -15.25 4.55
CA GLY A 468 0.77 -15.71 3.17
C GLY A 468 -0.57 -15.28 2.57
N ILE A 469 -1.46 -14.66 3.35
CA ILE A 469 -2.66 -13.99 2.82
C ILE A 469 -2.32 -12.61 2.25
N THR A 470 -3.19 -12.08 1.40
CA THR A 470 -3.03 -10.75 0.79
C THR A 470 -3.26 -9.62 1.81
N GLN A 471 -2.82 -8.40 1.49
CA GLN A 471 -3.07 -7.24 2.36
C GLN A 471 -4.55 -6.85 2.38
N ARG A 472 -5.27 -7.07 1.27
CA ARG A 472 -6.72 -6.95 1.17
C ARG A 472 -7.41 -7.83 2.20
N GLU A 473 -6.97 -9.09 2.29
CA GLU A 473 -7.49 -10.03 3.28
C GLU A 473 -7.10 -9.63 4.71
N ALA A 474 -5.81 -9.39 4.97
CA ALA A 474 -5.29 -9.08 6.29
C ALA A 474 -5.95 -7.86 6.95
N LEU A 475 -6.23 -6.81 6.17
CA LEU A 475 -6.79 -5.57 6.69
C LEU A 475 -8.32 -5.63 6.83
N TYR A 476 -9.02 -6.21 5.83
CA TYR A 476 -10.45 -5.95 5.64
C TYR A 476 -11.35 -7.19 5.64
N THR A 477 -10.89 -8.36 5.22
CA THR A 477 -11.77 -9.54 5.09
C THR A 477 -11.48 -10.63 6.12
N PHE A 478 -10.22 -10.95 6.38
CA PHE A 478 -9.83 -11.98 7.32
C PHE A 478 -9.84 -11.46 8.75
N ARG A 479 -10.49 -12.24 9.63
CA ARG A 479 -10.34 -12.14 11.08
C ARG A 479 -10.71 -13.48 11.70
N PHE A 480 -10.05 -13.85 12.79
CA PHE A 480 -10.58 -14.90 13.65
C PHE A 480 -11.78 -14.32 14.42
N ASN A 481 -12.99 -14.78 14.10
CA ASN A 481 -14.22 -14.24 14.70
C ASN A 481 -14.52 -14.84 16.09
N LYS A 482 -13.99 -16.04 16.35
CA LYS A 482 -14.25 -16.81 17.57
C LYS A 482 -13.01 -17.61 17.97
N ASP A 483 -12.88 -17.88 19.26
CA ASP A 483 -11.80 -18.72 19.80
C ASP A 483 -11.70 -20.08 19.11
N ALA A 484 -12.85 -20.70 18.78
CA ALA A 484 -12.90 -21.98 18.07
C ALA A 484 -12.24 -21.95 16.67
N GLU A 485 -12.28 -20.80 15.98
CA GLU A 485 -11.63 -20.65 14.68
C GLU A 485 -10.10 -20.59 14.83
N LEU A 486 -9.62 -19.86 15.84
CA LEU A 486 -8.20 -19.82 16.19
C LEU A 486 -7.70 -21.20 16.63
N GLU A 487 -8.43 -21.86 17.52
CA GLU A 487 -8.10 -23.20 17.99
C GLU A 487 -8.01 -24.20 16.84
N LYS A 488 -9.00 -24.19 15.93
CA LYS A 488 -8.97 -25.02 14.72
C LYS A 488 -7.75 -24.69 13.86
N HIS A 489 -7.45 -23.42 13.65
CA HIS A 489 -6.31 -22.99 12.85
C HIS A 489 -4.98 -23.51 13.44
N ILE A 490 -4.74 -23.31 14.75
CA ILE A 490 -3.52 -23.76 15.43
C ILE A 490 -3.39 -25.28 15.38
N LYS A 491 -4.49 -26.02 15.59
CA LYS A 491 -4.47 -27.49 15.56
C LYS A 491 -4.28 -28.05 14.14
N SER A 492 -4.81 -27.38 13.11
CA SER A 492 -4.68 -27.82 11.72
C SER A 492 -3.36 -27.40 11.07
N ASN A 493 -2.72 -26.34 11.57
CA ASN A 493 -1.47 -25.78 11.01
C ASN A 493 -0.36 -25.92 12.05
N ARG A 494 0.38 -27.03 12.01
CA ARG A 494 1.57 -27.22 12.86
C ARG A 494 2.56 -26.09 12.60
N CYS A 495 3.17 -25.56 13.67
CA CYS A 495 4.09 -24.42 13.59
C CYS A 495 3.44 -23.18 12.96
N ALA A 496 2.18 -22.87 13.30
CA ALA A 496 1.45 -21.79 12.66
C ALA A 496 2.25 -20.48 12.69
N LYS A 497 2.31 -19.83 11.52
CA LYS A 497 3.02 -18.57 11.33
C LYS A 497 2.01 -17.45 11.16
N LEU A 498 2.13 -16.43 11.99
CA LEU A 498 1.22 -15.29 12.06
C LEU A 498 1.97 -13.99 11.80
N GLU A 499 1.28 -13.01 11.25
CA GLU A 499 1.71 -11.62 11.25
C GLU A 499 0.79 -10.80 12.17
N VAL A 500 1.38 -9.79 12.80
CA VAL A 500 0.67 -8.81 13.62
C VAL A 500 0.84 -7.41 13.02
N ILE A 501 -0.25 -6.64 13.03
CA ILE A 501 -0.24 -5.21 12.74
C ILE A 501 -0.41 -4.48 14.07
N PHE A 502 0.60 -3.69 14.44
CA PHE A 502 0.50 -2.73 15.53
C PHE A 502 0.02 -1.38 15.01
N VAL A 503 -0.77 -0.64 15.80
CA VAL A 503 -1.26 0.71 15.44
C VAL A 503 -1.10 1.73 16.55
#